data_AF-A0A0P4UW61-F1
#
_entry.id   AF-A0A0P4UW61-F1
#
_cell.length_a   1.000
_cell.length_b   1.000
_cell.length_c   1.000
_cell.angle_alpha   90.00
_cell.angle_beta   90.00
_cell.angle_gamma   90.00
#
_symmetry.space_group_name_H-M   'P 1'
#
loop_
_entity.id
_entity.type
_entity.pdbx_description
1 polymer ?
#
loop_
_entity_poly.entity_id
_entity_poly.type
_entity_poly.pdbx_seq_one_letter_code
_entity_poly.pdbx_strand_id
1 'polypeptide(L)'
;MTRRALNRIAAYLLGGVAFVASLIYLSYVDQLGFPDGFISELGYAQRNLAYLFIGISVVLGTYFIYLGAIAARKSIEKKLAIAVLSYLICIVVIAALNYYYRLHLPGSGG
;
A
#
# COMPACT_ATOMS: atom_id res chain seq x y z
N MET A 1 12.82 3.21 27.63
CA MET A 1 11.55 3.37 26.87
C MET A 1 10.68 2.13 27.11
N THR A 2 9.41 2.26 27.48
CA THR A 2 8.58 1.07 27.78
C THR A 2 8.14 0.37 26.48
N ARG A 3 8.02 -0.97 26.48
CA ARG A 3 7.61 -1.77 25.32
C ARG A 3 6.28 -1.30 24.68
N ARG A 4 5.38 -0.74 25.48
CA ARG A 4 4.12 -0.13 25.03
C ARG A 4 4.34 1.17 24.23
N ALA A 5 5.28 2.01 24.64
CA ALA A 5 5.64 3.23 23.92
C ALA A 5 6.27 2.92 22.55
N LEU A 6 7.13 1.90 22.49
CA LEU A 6 7.72 1.41 21.23
C LEU A 6 6.64 0.91 20.26
N ASN A 7 5.73 0.05 20.72
CA ASN A 7 4.63 -0.47 19.88
C ASN A 7 3.71 0.65 19.37
N ARG A 8 3.48 1.68 20.19
CA ARG A 8 2.69 2.87 19.80
C ARG A 8 3.39 3.67 18.70
N ILE A 9 4.68 3.94 18.84
CA ILE A 9 5.46 4.66 17.84
C ILE A 9 5.53 3.86 16.55
N ALA A 10 5.82 2.56 16.64
CA ALA A 10 5.84 1.66 15.48
C ALA A 10 4.51 1.67 14.72
N ALA A 11 3.38 1.62 15.42
CA ALA A 11 2.06 1.68 14.80
C ALA A 11 1.84 3.00 14.04
N TYR A 12 2.19 4.16 14.63
CA TYR A 12 2.08 5.43 13.90
C TYR A 12 3.02 5.54 12.71
N LEU A 13 4.26 5.07 12.85
CA LEU A 13 5.22 5.05 11.75
C LEU A 13 4.72 4.17 10.59
N LEU A 14 4.20 2.98 10.88
CA LEU A 14 3.60 2.09 9.88
C LEU A 14 2.39 2.72 9.21
N GLY A 15 1.53 3.40 9.98
CA GLY A 15 0.43 4.18 9.44
C GLY A 15 0.92 5.24 8.46
N GLY A 16 1.89 6.05 8.87
CA GLY A 16 2.51 7.08 8.02
C GLY A 16 3.13 6.51 6.76
N VAL A 17 3.87 5.39 6.85
CA VAL A 17 4.44 4.69 5.69
C VAL A 17 3.35 4.26 4.72
N ALA A 18 2.24 3.69 5.19
CA ALA A 18 1.15 3.27 4.32
C ALA A 18 0.49 4.47 3.59
N PHE A 19 0.35 5.62 4.27
CA PHE A 19 -0.15 6.84 3.63
C PHE A 19 0.82 7.41 2.60
N VAL A 20 2.12 7.48 2.92
CA VAL A 20 3.14 7.94 1.97
C VAL A 20 3.18 7.01 0.74
N ALA A 21 3.12 5.70 0.93
CA ALA A 21 3.05 4.74 -0.16
C ALA A 21 1.80 4.95 -1.05
N SER A 22 0.65 5.28 -0.44
CA SER A 22 -0.57 5.63 -1.19
C SER A 22 -0.38 6.86 -2.06
N LEU A 23 0.27 7.92 -1.53
CA LEU A 23 0.52 9.15 -2.26
C LEU A 23 1.49 8.92 -3.44
N ILE A 24 2.54 8.12 -3.23
CA ILE A 24 3.48 7.76 -4.30
C ILE A 24 2.76 7.03 -5.44
N TYR A 25 1.90 6.06 -5.10
CA TYR A 25 1.14 5.32 -6.11
C TYR A 25 0.08 6.19 -6.81
N LEU A 26 -0.49 7.18 -6.12
CA LEU A 26 -1.39 8.14 -6.74
C LEU A 26 -0.64 8.97 -7.80
N SER A 27 0.54 9.48 -7.47
CA SER A 27 1.40 10.19 -8.43
C SER A 27 1.84 9.30 -9.58
N TYR A 28 2.09 8.00 -9.35
CA TYR A 28 2.39 7.04 -10.41
C TYR A 28 1.19 6.87 -11.37
N VAL A 29 -0.03 6.78 -10.83
CA VAL A 29 -1.26 6.68 -11.63
C VAL A 29 -1.48 7.92 -12.49
N ASP A 30 -1.22 9.11 -11.97
CA ASP A 30 -1.38 10.36 -12.72
C ASP A 30 -0.38 10.45 -13.90
N GLN A 31 0.71 9.69 -13.85
CA GLN A 31 1.69 9.55 -14.93
C GLN A 31 1.36 8.40 -15.89
N LEU A 32 0.37 7.55 -15.59
CA LEU A 32 -0.05 6.46 -16.47
C LEU A 32 -0.99 6.98 -17.55
N GLY A 33 -0.45 7.13 -18.75
CA GLY A 33 -1.18 7.56 -19.93
C GLY A 33 -0.24 8.22 -20.91
N PHE A 34 -0.61 8.20 -22.19
CA PHE A 34 0.04 8.98 -23.21
C PHE A 34 -0.45 10.44 -23.17
N PRO A 35 0.34 11.40 -23.67
CA PRO A 35 -0.05 12.81 -23.73
C PRO A 35 -1.30 13.08 -24.57
N ASP A 36 -1.67 12.14 -25.46
CA ASP A 36 -2.88 12.17 -26.31
C ASP A 36 -4.14 11.66 -25.57
N GLY A 37 -3.99 11.21 -24.31
CA GLY A 37 -5.07 10.66 -23.51
C GLY A 37 -5.30 9.16 -23.71
N PHE A 38 -4.54 8.48 -24.58
CA PHE A 38 -4.59 7.02 -24.71
C PHE A 38 -3.90 6.33 -23.54
N ILE A 39 -4.46 5.20 -23.12
CA ILE A 39 -3.84 4.33 -22.12
C ILE A 39 -3.70 2.93 -22.73
N SER A 40 -2.51 2.35 -22.63
CA SER A 40 -2.29 0.97 -23.06
C SER A 40 -3.01 -0.01 -22.14
N GLU A 41 -3.26 -1.23 -22.62
CA GLU A 41 -3.85 -2.29 -21.79
C GLU A 41 -3.01 -2.53 -20.52
N LEU A 42 -1.67 -2.50 -20.66
CA LEU A 42 -0.75 -2.56 -19.53
C LEU A 42 -0.94 -1.38 -18.58
N GLY A 43 -1.04 -0.15 -19.10
CA GLY A 43 -1.25 1.06 -18.30
C GLY A 43 -2.58 1.03 -17.54
N TYR A 44 -3.66 0.56 -18.18
CA TYR A 44 -4.97 0.41 -17.56
C TYR A 44 -4.95 -0.62 -16.44
N ALA A 45 -4.32 -1.78 -16.68
CA ALA A 45 -4.17 -2.83 -15.67
C ALA A 45 -3.33 -2.34 -14.46
N GLN A 46 -2.22 -1.64 -14.72
CA GLN A 46 -1.38 -1.05 -13.67
C GLN A 46 -2.11 0.04 -12.87
N ARG A 47 -2.94 0.85 -13.55
CA ARG A 47 -3.75 1.90 -12.90
C ARG A 47 -4.78 1.31 -11.94
N ASN A 48 -5.49 0.25 -12.36
CA ASN A 48 -6.44 -0.44 -11.49
C ASN A 48 -5.74 -1.08 -10.29
N LEU A 49 -4.59 -1.72 -10.52
CA LEU A 49 -3.78 -2.31 -9.46
C LEU A 49 -3.29 -1.25 -8.46
N ALA A 50 -2.91 -0.08 -8.94
CA ALA A 50 -2.50 1.04 -8.11
C ALA A 50 -3.65 1.60 -7.26
N TYR A 51 -4.86 1.77 -7.83
CA TYR A 51 -6.02 2.18 -7.03
C TYR A 51 -6.39 1.15 -5.95
N LEU A 52 -6.29 -0.15 -6.26
CA LEU A 52 -6.45 -1.20 -5.25
C LEU A 52 -5.39 -1.09 -4.13
N PHE A 53 -4.13 -0.87 -4.49
CA PHE A 53 -3.05 -0.67 -3.53
C PHE A 53 -3.29 0.55 -2.63
N ILE A 54 -3.72 1.68 -3.22
CA ILE A 54 -4.06 2.90 -2.50
C ILE A 54 -5.19 2.62 -1.50
N GLY A 55 -6.28 1.99 -1.93
CA GLY A 55 -7.40 1.65 -1.07
C GLY A 55 -6.98 0.79 0.13
N ILE A 56 -6.22 -0.28 -0.12
CA ILE A 56 -5.69 -1.16 0.93
C ILE A 56 -4.76 -0.39 1.88
N SER A 57 -3.86 0.42 1.35
CA SER A 57 -2.89 1.18 2.13
C SER A 57 -3.55 2.25 2.99
N VAL A 58 -4.61 2.92 2.51
CA VAL A 58 -5.40 3.88 3.31
C VAL A 58 -6.14 3.18 4.44
N VAL A 59 -6.78 2.04 4.17
CA VAL A 59 -7.50 1.25 5.19
C VAL A 59 -6.55 0.75 6.28
N LEU A 60 -5.44 0.12 5.87
CA LEU A 60 -4.44 -0.39 6.82
C LEU A 60 -3.70 0.74 7.53
N GLY A 61 -3.39 1.85 6.84
CA GLY A 61 -2.79 3.04 7.44
C GLY A 61 -3.66 3.61 8.55
N THR A 62 -4.96 3.75 8.29
CA THR A 62 -5.95 4.18 9.30
C THR A 62 -6.03 3.17 10.46
N TYR A 63 -5.99 1.87 10.16
CA TYR A 63 -5.99 0.83 11.18
C TYR A 63 -4.74 0.88 12.06
N PHE A 64 -3.56 1.13 11.50
CA PHE A 64 -2.31 1.30 12.24
C PHE A 64 -2.37 2.52 13.18
N ILE A 65 -2.92 3.65 12.71
CA ILE A 65 -3.16 4.83 13.56
C ILE A 65 -4.10 4.46 14.72
N TYR A 66 -5.19 3.75 14.44
CA TYR A 66 -6.11 3.29 15.47
C TYR A 66 -5.43 2.37 16.50
N LEU A 67 -4.60 1.42 16.05
CA LEU A 67 -3.79 0.57 16.93
C LEU A 67 -2.84 1.41 17.80
N GLY A 68 -2.20 2.44 17.22
CA GLY A 68 -1.36 3.38 17.95
C GLY A 68 -2.11 4.17 19.02
N ALA A 69 -3.38 4.51 18.79
CA ALA A 69 -4.22 5.20 19.77
C ALA A 69 -4.56 4.29 20.98
N ILE A 70 -4.89 3.03 20.72
CA ILE A 70 -5.26 2.07 21.78
C ILE A 70 -4.05 1.45 22.51
N ALA A 71 -2.86 1.51 21.91
CA ALA A 71 -1.60 0.98 22.48
C ALA A 71 -1.25 1.58 23.86
N ALA A 72 -1.77 2.78 24.17
CA ALA A 72 -1.61 3.41 25.48
C ALA A 72 -2.33 2.64 26.60
N ARG A 73 -3.41 1.91 26.26
CA ARG A 73 -4.30 1.26 27.23
C ARG A 73 -4.22 -0.27 27.19
N LYS A 74 -3.89 -0.87 26.05
CA LYS A 74 -3.91 -2.34 25.85
C LYS A 74 -2.69 -2.81 25.05
N SER A 75 -2.31 -4.08 25.22
CA SER A 75 -1.30 -4.72 24.38
C SER A 75 -1.85 -4.91 22.96
N ILE A 76 -1.07 -4.47 21.97
CA ILE A 76 -1.45 -4.53 20.54
C ILE A 76 -0.57 -5.47 19.73
N GLU A 77 0.40 -6.14 20.35
CA GLU A 77 1.47 -6.89 19.66
C GLU A 77 0.95 -7.88 18.62
N LYS A 78 0.00 -8.73 19.00
CA LYS A 78 -0.60 -9.72 18.08
C LYS A 78 -1.35 -9.04 16.92
N LYS A 79 -2.12 -7.98 17.22
CA LYS A 79 -2.90 -7.26 16.20
C LYS A 79 -2.00 -6.51 15.22
N LEU A 80 -0.93 -5.90 15.75
CA LEU A 80 0.07 -5.21 14.97
C LEU A 80 0.84 -6.18 14.07
N ALA A 81 1.27 -7.33 14.60
CA ALA A 81 1.95 -8.36 13.82
C ALA A 81 1.08 -8.90 12.68
N ILE A 82 -0.21 -9.18 12.95
CA ILE A 82 -1.16 -9.62 11.92
C ILE A 82 -1.34 -8.53 10.87
N ALA A 83 -1.57 -7.27 11.26
CA ALA A 83 -1.75 -6.16 10.32
C ALA A 83 -0.52 -5.93 9.43
N VAL A 84 0.70 -6.01 10.01
CA VAL A 84 1.95 -5.92 9.25
C VAL A 84 2.08 -7.09 8.28
N LEU A 85 1.82 -8.32 8.73
CA LEU A 85 1.90 -9.51 7.88
C LEU A 85 0.89 -9.43 6.73
N SER A 86 -0.35 -9.03 7.01
CA SER A 86 -1.38 -8.80 6.00
C SER A 86 -0.94 -7.76 4.99
N TYR A 87 -0.32 -6.66 5.44
CA TYR A 87 0.17 -5.62 4.55
C TYR A 87 1.30 -6.12 3.64
N LEU A 88 2.26 -6.87 4.19
CA LEU A 88 3.34 -7.48 3.41
C LEU A 88 2.80 -8.47 2.37
N ILE A 89 1.82 -9.31 2.73
CA ILE A 89 1.18 -10.23 1.77
C ILE A 89 0.52 -9.43 0.64
N CYS A 90 -0.22 -8.37 0.95
CA CYS A 90 -0.81 -7.51 -0.06
C CYS A 90 0.24 -6.92 -1.02
N ILE A 91 1.37 -6.42 -0.49
CA ILE A 91 2.48 -5.89 -1.31
C ILE A 91 3.03 -6.97 -2.24
N VAL A 92 3.28 -8.18 -1.73
CA VAL A 92 3.82 -9.30 -2.53
C VAL A 92 2.86 -9.69 -3.64
N VAL A 93 1.56 -9.80 -3.34
CA VAL A 93 0.53 -10.13 -4.34
C VAL A 93 0.46 -9.07 -5.44
N ILE A 94 0.47 -7.79 -5.06
CA ILE A 94 0.44 -6.66 -6.00
C ILE A 94 1.70 -6.63 -6.86
N ALA A 95 2.87 -6.86 -6.27
CA ALA A 95 4.13 -6.97 -7.01
C ALA A 95 4.12 -8.13 -8.01
N ALA A 96 3.61 -9.30 -7.60
CA ALA A 96 3.48 -10.47 -8.47
C ALA A 96 2.51 -10.23 -9.64
N LEU A 97 1.37 -9.57 -9.39
CA LEU A 97 0.41 -9.20 -10.43
C LEU A 97 0.99 -8.17 -11.40
N ASN A 98 1.69 -7.15 -10.89
CA ASN A 98 2.36 -6.18 -11.74
C ASN A 98 3.43 -6.83 -12.63
N TYR A 99 4.21 -7.77 -12.06
CA TYR A 99 5.18 -8.56 -12.82
C TYR A 99 4.50 -9.42 -13.90
N TYR A 100 3.40 -10.08 -13.55
CA TYR A 100 2.59 -10.86 -14.48
C TYR A 100 2.07 -9.99 -15.65
N TYR A 101 1.53 -8.80 -15.35
CA TYR A 101 1.07 -7.86 -16.37
C TYR A 101 2.21 -7.42 -17.30
N ARG A 102 3.40 -7.14 -16.76
CA ARG A 102 4.57 -6.77 -17.58
C ARG A 102 5.05 -7.88 -18.51
N LEU A 103 4.82 -9.15 -18.15
CA LEU A 103 5.21 -10.29 -18.98
C LEU A 103 4.18 -10.63 -20.07
N HIS A 104 2.89 -10.38 -19.82
CA HIS A 104 1.81 -10.91 -20.66
C HIS A 104 0.99 -9.85 -21.39
N LEU A 105 0.99 -8.61 -20.92
CA LEU A 105 0.29 -7.51 -21.60
C LEU A 105 1.28 -6.73 -22.46
N PRO A 106 0.90 -6.37 -23.70
CA PRO A 106 1.74 -5.54 -24.53
C PRO A 106 1.97 -4.20 -23.83
N GLY A 107 3.23 -3.96 -23.45
CA GLY A 107 3.68 -2.62 -23.12
C GLY A 107 3.62 -1.79 -24.39
N SER A 108 3.15 -0.56 -24.29
CA SER A 108 3.16 0.34 -25.44
C SER A 108 4.62 0.71 -25.77
N GLY A 109 5.19 -0.02 -26.73
CA GLY A 109 6.57 0.06 -27.20
C GLY A 109 7.13 -1.35 -27.46
N GLY A 110 6.95 -1.95 -28.64
CA GLY A 110 6.42 -1.37 -29.89
C GLY A 110 5.91 -2.40 -30.88
#